data_AF-A0A158HXS3-F1
#
_entry.id   AF-A0A158HXS3-F1
#
_cell.length_a   1.000
_cell.length_b   1.000
_cell.length_c   1.000
_cell.angle_alpha   90.00
_cell.angle_beta   90.00
_cell.angle_gamma   90.00
#
_symmetry.space_group_name_H-M   'P 1'
#
loop_
_entity.id
_entity.type
_entity.pdbx_description
1 polymer ?
#
loop_
_entity_poly.entity_id
_entity_poly.type
_entity_poly.pdbx_seq_one_letter_code
_entity_poly.pdbx_strand_id
1 'polypeptide(L)' 'MFCMIVGQYMIVATSGVKNGSVRVGKSDAVAYDVIDRRKSCNARPVEVGLPFETAWVYCVRRQADAQGVTLLN' A
#
# COMPACT_ATOMS: atom_id res chain seq x y z
N MET A 1 -1.60 -8.29 -12.38
CA MET A 1 -1.28 -7.26 -11.37
C MET A 1 -2.12 -7.54 -10.13
N PHE A 2 -1.50 -7.66 -8.95
CA PHE A 2 -2.20 -7.82 -7.68
C PHE A 2 -2.32 -6.47 -6.96
N CYS A 3 -3.52 -6.17 -6.47
CA CYS A 3 -3.77 -5.06 -5.56
C CYS A 3 -4.80 -5.45 -4.50
N MET A 4 -4.72 -4.77 -3.35
CA MET A 4 -5.64 -4.94 -2.22
C MET A 4 -6.09 -3.57 -1.76
N ILE A 5 -7.39 -3.41 -1.52
CA ILE A 5 -7.98 -2.18 -1.00
C ILE A 5 -8.09 -2.28 0.52
N VAL A 6 -7.60 -1.27 1.22
CA VAL A 6 -7.73 -1.12 2.67
C VAL A 6 -8.28 0.28 2.95
N GLY A 7 -9.61 0.36 3.06
CA GLY A 7 -10.32 1.63 3.18
C GLY A 7 -10.00 2.60 2.03
N GLN A 8 -9.47 3.78 2.37
CA GLN A 8 -9.06 4.78 1.38
C GLN A 8 -7.74 4.46 0.65
N TYR A 9 -7.01 3.44 1.07
CA TYR A 9 -5.72 3.08 0.49
C TYR A 9 -5.81 1.85 -0.42
N MET A 10 -4.85 1.73 -1.31
CA MET A 10 -4.63 0.58 -2.16
C MET A 10 -3.18 0.13 -2.05
N ILE A 11 -2.98 -1.12 -1.64
CA ILE A 11 -1.67 -1.78 -1.61
C ILE A 11 -1.47 -2.46 -2.97
N VAL A 12 -0.33 -2.22 -3.62
CA VAL A 12 -0.01 -2.72 -4.96
C VAL A 12 1.25 -3.55 -4.90
N ALA A 13 1.18 -4.80 -5.39
CA ALA A 13 2.37 -5.65 -5.52
C ALA A 13 3.33 -5.11 -6.59
N THR A 14 4.62 -5.00 -6.25
CA THR A 14 5.66 -4.54 -7.16
C THR A 14 6.86 -5.48 -7.19
N SER A 15 7.65 -5.39 -8.26
CA SER A 15 8.96 -6.05 -8.40
C SER A 15 10.00 -5.50 -7.41
N GLY A 16 9.67 -4.46 -6.63
CA GLY A 16 10.57 -3.77 -5.71
C GLY A 16 11.36 -2.64 -6.37
N VAL A 17 11.82 -1.70 -5.53
CA VAL A 17 12.51 -0.46 -5.97
C VAL A 17 13.77 -0.76 -6.80
N LYS A 18 14.54 -1.78 -6.39
CA LYS A 18 15.75 -2.21 -7.11
C LYS A 18 15.45 -2.71 -8.54
N ASN A 19 14.21 -3.10 -8.81
CA ASN A 19 13.74 -3.62 -10.10
C ASN A 19 12.76 -2.65 -10.80
N GLY A 20 12.84 -1.35 -10.48
CA GLY A 20 12.03 -0.30 -11.11
C GLY A 20 10.58 -0.19 -10.65
N SER A 21 10.20 -0.85 -9.54
CA SER A 21 8.84 -0.82 -8.97
C SER A 21 7.74 -1.15 -9.96
N VAL A 22 8.00 -2.09 -10.88
CA VAL A 22 7.01 -2.55 -11.86
C VAL A 22 5.89 -3.28 -11.14
N ARG A 23 4.63 -3.01 -11.49
CA ARG A 23 3.47 -3.69 -10.88
C ARG A 23 3.38 -5.13 -11.37
N VAL A 24 3.27 -6.09 -10.44
CA VAL A 24 3.34 -7.53 -10.73
C VAL A 24 2.19 -8.32 -10.11
N GLY A 25 2.14 -9.64 -10.36
CA GLY A 25 1.24 -10.56 -9.67
C GLY A 25 1.65 -10.80 -8.21
N LYS A 26 0.81 -11.50 -7.45
CA LYS A 26 1.11 -11.78 -6.03
C LYS A 26 2.32 -12.69 -5.85
N SER A 27 2.49 -13.70 -6.71
CA SER A 27 3.60 -14.66 -6.68
C SER A 27 4.96 -14.03 -6.96
N ASP A 28 4.97 -12.96 -7.74
CA ASP A 28 6.20 -12.31 -8.22
C ASP A 28 6.52 -11.03 -7.40
N ALA A 29 5.72 -10.76 -6.38
CA ALA A 29 5.85 -9.58 -5.55
C ALA A 29 7.09 -9.69 -4.66
N VAL A 30 7.97 -8.68 -4.76
CA VAL A 30 9.13 -8.54 -3.87
C VAL A 30 8.90 -7.39 -2.88
N ALA A 31 8.01 -6.44 -3.23
CA ALA A 31 7.61 -5.36 -2.36
C ALA A 31 6.19 -4.89 -2.67
N TYR A 32 5.70 -3.95 -1.86
CA TYR A 32 4.38 -3.37 -1.98
C TYR A 32 4.43 -1.85 -1.84
N ASP A 33 3.71 -1.18 -2.74
CA ASP A 33 3.53 0.27 -2.72
C ASP A 33 2.13 0.59 -2.19
N VAL A 34 1.96 1.69 -1.47
CA VAL A 34 0.66 2.15 -0.96
C VAL A 34 0.23 3.39 -1.73
N ILE A 35 -0.97 3.37 -2.28
CA ILE A 35 -1.58 4.48 -3.02
C ILE A 35 -2.78 5.01 -2.23
N ASP A 36 -2.84 6.33 -2.03
CA ASP A 36 -4.04 7.00 -1.53
C ASP A 36 -5.03 7.18 -2.68
N ARG A 37 -6.18 6.49 -2.58
CA ARG A 37 -7.19 6.47 -3.64
C ARG A 37 -7.98 7.78 -3.76
N ARG A 38 -7.87 8.70 -2.78
CA ARG A 38 -8.50 10.03 -2.84
C ARG A 38 -7.74 10.99 -3.75
N LYS A 39 -6.45 10.77 -3.95
CA LYS A 39 -5.60 11.63 -4.78
C LYS A 39 -5.63 11.13 -6.24
N SER A 40 -6.60 11.60 -7.03
CA SER A 40 -6.77 11.16 -8.42
C SER A 40 -5.83 11.88 -9.41
N CYS A 41 -5.79 11.33 -10.63
CA CYS A 41 -5.08 11.77 -11.85
C CYS A 41 -3.55 11.60 -11.91
N ASN A 42 -2.82 11.53 -10.79
CA ASN A 42 -1.38 11.20 -10.77
C ASN A 42 -0.99 10.62 -9.41
N ALA A 43 -1.69 9.57 -8.98
CA ALA A 43 -1.54 8.98 -7.65
C ALA A 43 -0.15 8.33 -7.51
N ARG A 44 0.86 9.14 -7.18
CA ARG A 44 2.16 8.65 -6.71
C ARG A 44 1.90 7.85 -5.43
N PRO A 45 2.59 6.73 -5.22
CA PRO A 45 2.49 6.03 -3.96
C PRO A 45 2.84 6.96 -2.80
N VAL A 46 2.06 6.88 -1.73
CA VAL A 46 2.36 7.54 -0.45
C VAL A 46 3.44 6.81 0.31
N GLU A 47 3.61 5.51 0.06
CA GLU A 47 4.72 4.67 0.52
C GLU A 47 5.17 3.74 -0.61
N VAL A 48 6.46 3.43 -0.69
CA VAL A 48 7.05 2.64 -1.78
C VAL A 48 7.94 1.54 -1.21
N GLY A 49 7.89 0.35 -1.81
CA GLY A 49 8.88 -0.70 -1.58
C GLY A 49 8.79 -1.36 -0.20
N LEU A 50 7.62 -1.37 0.42
CA LEU A 50 7.41 -1.94 1.75
C LEU A 50 7.22 -3.47 1.70
N PRO A 51 7.59 -4.19 2.77
CA PRO A 51 7.03 -5.51 3.04
C PRO A 51 5.50 -5.45 3.17
N PHE A 52 4.81 -6.56 2.85
CA PHE A 52 3.34 -6.61 2.89
C PHE A 52 2.76 -6.22 4.25
N GLU A 53 3.28 -6.82 5.33
CA GLU A 53 2.83 -6.56 6.70
C GLU A 53 2.96 -5.07 7.07
N THR A 54 4.06 -4.42 6.68
CA THR A 54 4.27 -3.00 6.93
C THR A 54 3.27 -2.13 6.16
N ALA A 55 3.02 -2.45 4.88
CA ALA A 55 2.02 -1.75 4.08
C ALA A 55 0.60 -1.93 4.65
N TRP A 56 0.28 -3.13 5.14
CA TRP A 56 -1.00 -3.43 5.79
C TRP A 56 -1.18 -2.63 7.08
N VAL A 57 -0.22 -2.71 8.01
CA VAL A 57 -0.26 -1.97 9.29
C VAL A 57 -0.38 -0.47 9.05
N TYR A 58 0.36 0.07 8.09
CA TYR A 58 0.25 1.47 7.69
C TYR A 58 -1.19 1.85 7.32
N CYS A 59 -1.81 1.06 6.44
CA CYS A 59 -3.17 1.34 5.96
C CYS A 59 -4.20 1.22 7.09
N VAL A 60 -4.10 0.17 7.91
CA VAL A 60 -5.04 -0.08 9.01
C VAL A 60 -4.96 1.03 10.06
N ARG A 61 -3.76 1.46 10.45
CA ARG A 61 -3.59 2.57 11.41
C ARG A 61 -4.18 3.86 10.87
N ARG A 62 -3.85 4.26 9.64
CA ARG A 62 -4.39 5.48 9.03
C ARG A 62 -5.91 5.42 8.85
N GLN A 63 -6.48 4.24 8.60
CA GLN A 63 -7.92 4.06 8.51
C GLN A 63 -8.60 4.21 9.88
N ALA A 64 -8.00 3.66 10.94
CA ALA A 64 -8.49 3.80 12.30
C ALA A 64 -8.40 5.26 12.79
N ASP A 65 -7.28 5.94 12.55
CA ASP A 65 -7.10 7.37 12.85
C ASP A 65 -8.19 8.22 12.17
N ALA A 66 -8.47 7.94 10.88
CA ALA A 66 -9.51 8.64 10.14
C ALA A 66 -10.94 8.37 10.67
N GLN A 67 -11.13 7.31 11.45
CA GLN A 67 -12.39 6.95 12.11
C GLN A 67 -12.41 7.38 13.58
N GLY A 68 -11.36 8.03 14.10
CA GLY A 68 -11.24 8.40 15.50
C GLY A 68 -11.06 7.20 16.44
N VAL A 69 -10.57 6.08 15.92
CA VAL A 69 -10.33 4.85 16.68
C VAL A 69 -8.85 4.70 16.96
N THR A 70 -8.48 4.55 18.24
CA THR A 70 -7.10 4.26 18.65
C THR A 70 -6.87 2.74 18.61
N LEU A 71 -5.88 2.30 17.84
CA LEU A 71 -5.42 0.91 17.86
C LEU A 71 -4.35 0.76 18.96
N LEU A 72 -4.54 -0.22 19.85
CA LEU A 72 -3.52 -0.62 20.82
C LEU A 72 -2.58 -1.63 20.14
N ASN A 73 -1.28 -1.50 20.36
CA ASN A 73 -0.26 -2.44 19.88
C ASN A 73 -0.05 -3.57 20.88
#